data_AF-A0A3S1DGL9-F1
#
_entry.id   AF-A0A3S1DGL9-F1
#
_cell.length_a   1.000
_cell.length_b   1.000
_cell.length_c   1.000
_cell.angle_alpha   90.00
_cell.angle_beta   90.00
_cell.angle_gamma   90.00
#
_symmetry.space_group_name_H-M   'P 1'
#
loop_
_entity.id
_entity.type
_entity.pdbx_description
1 polymer ?
#
loop_
_entity_poly.entity_id
_entity_poly.type
_entity_poly.pdbx_seq_one_letter_code
_entity_poly.pdbx_strand_id
1 'polypeptide(L)'
;MLRKEAFILYLVLVMFVSGCSSNSLEGMQKYQNDKQGIEFKLPEDWTVTDKSMGQGITWLVVSEDEYIELEGHTGPFINIYGFKPGDMSIISEKLESLREISDGKDLTETTSKIGGKEAIKFVTEELGEGNEKGRIVFYIIDDKDMSMLIETIELAEDHDNSIKKMDNTIKSIKFK
;
A
#
# COMPACT_ATOMS: atom_id res chain seq x y z
N MET A 1 -61.57 -41.91 -5.06
CA MET A 1 -62.16 -40.70 -5.69
C MET A 1 -61.05 -39.66 -5.78
N LEU A 2 -60.71 -39.23 -7.01
CA LEU A 2 -59.53 -38.44 -7.37
C LEU A 2 -59.55 -36.99 -6.86
N ARG A 3 -58.37 -36.45 -6.53
CA ARG A 3 -57.86 -35.09 -6.90
C ARG A 3 -56.34 -35.07 -6.60
N LYS A 4 -55.44 -35.05 -7.61
CA LYS A 4 -54.98 -33.87 -8.40
C LYS A 4 -54.50 -32.76 -7.47
N GLU A 5 -53.19 -32.55 -7.29
CA GLU A 5 -52.28 -31.64 -8.03
C GLU A 5 -51.27 -31.12 -6.96
N ALA A 6 -50.02 -30.71 -7.16
CA ALA A 6 -49.21 -30.38 -8.31
C ALA A 6 -47.72 -30.46 -7.90
N PHE A 7 -46.88 -30.65 -8.92
CA PHE A 7 -45.46 -30.28 -8.98
C PHE A 7 -45.14 -28.97 -8.25
N ILE A 8 -43.99 -28.89 -7.58
CA ILE A 8 -43.08 -27.72 -7.62
C ILE A 8 -41.67 -28.18 -7.24
N LEU A 9 -40.76 -28.01 -8.21
CA LEU A 9 -39.31 -28.04 -8.07
C LEU A 9 -38.87 -27.11 -6.92
N TYR A 10 -37.99 -27.60 -6.04
CA TYR A 10 -37.12 -26.70 -5.27
C TYR A 10 -35.68 -26.90 -5.77
N LEU A 11 -35.34 -26.11 -6.78
CA LEU A 11 -33.98 -25.94 -7.27
C LEU A 11 -33.21 -25.16 -6.18
N VAL A 12 -32.34 -25.83 -5.43
CA VAL A 12 -31.46 -25.20 -4.44
C VAL A 12 -30.40 -24.39 -5.21
N LEU A 13 -30.68 -23.10 -5.40
CA LEU A 13 -29.73 -22.14 -5.91
C LEU A 13 -28.74 -21.79 -4.78
N VAL A 14 -27.61 -22.48 -4.74
CA VAL A 14 -26.47 -22.10 -3.89
C VAL A 14 -25.88 -20.82 -4.48
N MET A 15 -26.34 -19.66 -4.01
CA MET A 15 -25.66 -18.40 -4.26
C MET A 15 -24.35 -18.44 -3.47
N PHE A 16 -23.25 -18.65 -4.19
CA PHE A 16 -21.94 -18.22 -3.74
C PHE A 16 -22.02 -16.70 -3.57
N VAL A 17 -22.22 -16.25 -2.33
CA VAL A 17 -21.96 -14.86 -1.97
C VAL A 17 -20.44 -14.75 -1.92
N SER A 18 -19.81 -14.54 -3.07
CA SER A 18 -18.48 -13.98 -3.13
C SER A 18 -18.58 -12.60 -2.49
N GLY A 19 -18.21 -12.52 -1.21
CA GLY A 19 -17.99 -11.27 -0.52
C GLY A 19 -16.86 -10.51 -1.20
N CYS A 20 -17.20 -9.73 -2.23
CA CYS A 20 -16.38 -8.60 -2.62
C CYS A 20 -16.35 -7.67 -1.41
N SER A 21 -15.22 -7.63 -0.69
CA SER A 21 -14.98 -6.53 0.24
C SER A 21 -15.05 -5.24 -0.58
N SER A 22 -16.04 -4.41 -0.30
CA SER A 22 -16.21 -3.14 -0.99
C SER A 22 -15.04 -2.22 -0.62
N ASN A 23 -14.00 -2.20 -1.46
CA ASN A 23 -13.01 -1.13 -1.49
C ASN A 23 -13.73 0.12 -2.02
N SER A 24 -14.48 0.80 -1.16
CA SER A 24 -15.09 2.08 -1.49
C SER A 24 -13.98 3.13 -1.62
N LEU A 25 -13.89 3.76 -2.79
CA LEU A 25 -13.01 4.91 -3.06
C LEU A 25 -13.73 6.25 -2.79
N GLU A 26 -14.87 6.23 -2.08
CA GLU A 26 -15.58 7.44 -1.66
C GLU A 26 -14.72 8.22 -0.65
N GLY A 27 -14.72 9.55 -0.76
CA GLY A 27 -13.90 10.43 0.10
C GLY A 27 -12.41 10.38 -0.19
N MET A 28 -12.01 9.99 -1.41
CA MET A 28 -10.61 10.04 -1.86
C MET A 28 -10.40 11.07 -2.96
N GLN A 29 -9.39 11.92 -2.79
CA GLN A 29 -8.92 12.89 -3.77
C GLN A 29 -7.82 12.30 -4.67
N LYS A 30 -7.60 12.90 -5.84
CA LYS A 30 -6.57 12.46 -6.80
C LYS A 30 -5.27 13.26 -6.60
N TYR A 31 -4.14 12.57 -6.57
CA TYR A 31 -2.80 13.17 -6.67
C TYR A 31 -2.09 12.69 -7.95
N GLN A 32 -1.25 13.55 -8.50
CA GLN A 32 -0.48 13.26 -9.72
C GLN A 32 0.93 13.81 -9.58
N ASN A 33 1.92 12.98 -9.88
CA ASN A 33 3.32 13.36 -9.97
C ASN A 33 3.85 13.02 -11.37
N ASP A 34 3.95 14.04 -12.22
CA ASP A 34 4.38 13.89 -13.62
C ASP A 34 5.86 13.50 -13.75
N LYS A 35 6.68 13.87 -12.76
CA LYS A 35 8.11 13.57 -12.74
C LYS A 35 8.36 12.06 -12.68
N GLN A 36 7.59 11.34 -11.87
CA GLN A 36 7.63 9.88 -11.78
C GLN A 36 6.64 9.20 -12.73
N GLY A 37 5.76 9.95 -13.39
CA GLY A 37 4.73 9.40 -14.26
C GLY A 37 3.70 8.56 -13.48
N ILE A 38 3.36 8.99 -12.26
CA ILE A 38 2.38 8.29 -11.43
C ILE A 38 1.17 9.16 -11.11
N GLU A 39 0.04 8.50 -10.91
CA GLU A 39 -1.13 9.08 -10.26
C GLU A 39 -1.71 8.08 -9.26
N PHE A 40 -2.30 8.59 -8.19
CA PHE A 40 -2.99 7.77 -7.21
C PHE A 40 -4.12 8.57 -6.56
N LYS A 41 -4.92 7.88 -5.76
CA LYS A 41 -5.94 8.48 -4.88
C LYS A 41 -5.50 8.36 -3.44
N LEU A 42 -5.81 9.35 -2.63
CA LEU A 42 -5.59 9.37 -1.19
C LEU A 42 -6.84 9.91 -0.48
N PRO A 43 -7.05 9.63 0.81
CA PRO A 43 -8.14 10.24 1.58
C PRO A 43 -8.14 11.77 1.48
N GLU A 44 -9.33 12.39 1.51
CA GLU A 44 -9.48 13.86 1.48
C GLU A 44 -8.82 14.57 2.66
N ASP A 45 -8.72 13.89 3.80
CA ASP A 45 -8.08 14.36 5.03
C ASP A 45 -6.57 14.11 5.07
N TRP A 46 -5.98 13.54 4.01
CA TRP A 46 -4.55 13.28 3.90
C TRP A 46 -3.85 14.30 3.01
N THR A 47 -2.57 14.52 3.27
CA THR A 47 -1.71 15.44 2.51
C THR A 47 -0.57 14.68 1.82
N VAL A 48 0.01 15.31 0.79
CA VAL A 48 1.23 14.83 0.14
C VAL A 48 2.33 15.87 0.29
N THR A 49 3.42 15.51 0.98
CA THR A 49 4.65 16.30 1.02
C THR A 49 5.59 15.80 -0.08
N ASP A 50 5.79 16.60 -1.13
CA ASP A 50 6.69 16.28 -2.24
C ASP A 50 8.09 16.86 -1.99
N LYS A 51 9.03 15.99 -1.61
CA LYS A 51 10.45 16.32 -1.48
C LYS A 51 11.18 15.90 -2.76
N SER A 52 11.27 16.84 -3.71
CA SER A 52 12.08 16.67 -4.91
C SER A 52 13.58 16.78 -4.57
N MET A 53 14.31 15.66 -4.67
CA MET A 53 15.73 15.57 -4.26
C MET A 53 16.74 15.74 -5.43
N GLY A 54 16.31 16.29 -6.57
CA GLY A 54 17.15 16.48 -7.76
C GLY A 54 16.51 15.93 -9.04
N GLN A 55 17.26 15.85 -10.14
CA GLN A 55 16.72 15.33 -11.40
C GLN A 55 16.40 13.84 -11.27
N GLY A 56 15.17 13.45 -11.60
CA GLY A 56 14.75 12.04 -11.62
C GLY A 56 14.38 11.42 -10.27
N ILE A 57 14.74 12.03 -9.14
CA ILE A 57 14.51 11.48 -7.79
C ILE A 57 13.34 12.19 -7.10
N THR A 58 12.39 11.41 -6.58
CA THR A 58 11.24 11.94 -5.83
C THR A 58 11.09 11.17 -4.53
N TRP A 59 10.81 11.89 -3.45
CA TRP A 59 10.31 11.32 -2.21
C TRP A 59 8.97 11.98 -1.89
N LEU A 60 7.90 11.19 -1.96
CA LEU A 60 6.58 11.61 -1.52
C LEU A 60 6.30 11.02 -0.15
N VAL A 61 5.80 11.85 0.76
CA VAL A 61 5.22 11.40 2.03
C VAL A 61 3.72 11.63 1.95
N VAL A 62 2.93 10.58 2.12
CA VAL A 62 1.47 10.62 2.08
C VAL A 62 0.96 10.26 3.48
N SER A 63 0.38 11.23 4.20
CA SER A 63 0.05 11.08 5.62
C SER A 63 -1.15 11.94 6.02
N GLU A 64 -1.72 11.67 7.20
CA GLU A 64 -2.81 12.46 7.79
C GLU A 64 -2.39 13.92 8.03
N ASP A 65 -1.19 14.11 8.57
CA ASP A 65 -0.61 15.44 8.81
C ASP A 65 0.52 15.74 7.83
N GLU A 66 0.87 17.03 7.69
CA GLU A 66 2.04 17.45 6.92
C GLU A 66 3.32 16.90 7.57
N TYR A 67 4.20 16.29 6.76
CA TYR A 67 5.43 15.72 7.28
C TYR A 67 6.47 16.79 7.62
N ILE A 68 6.87 16.85 8.89
CA ILE A 68 7.94 17.71 9.39
C ILE A 68 9.15 16.85 9.75
N GLU A 69 10.26 17.02 9.02
CA GLU A 69 11.46 16.16 9.10
C GLU A 69 12.05 16.04 10.52
N LEU A 70 12.02 17.13 11.28
CA LEU A 70 12.53 17.17 12.65
C LEU A 70 11.64 16.47 13.67
N GLU A 71 10.37 16.25 13.33
CA GLU A 71 9.37 15.64 14.22
C GLU A 71 9.17 14.15 13.90
N GLY A 72 9.58 13.71 12.70
CA GLY A 72 9.40 12.33 12.26
C GLY A 72 7.96 12.00 11.92
N HIS A 73 7.62 10.71 11.92
CA HIS A 73 6.25 10.25 11.69
C HIS A 73 5.56 9.95 13.02
N THR A 74 4.43 10.62 13.28
CA THR A 74 3.62 10.43 14.50
C THR A 74 2.32 9.65 14.25
N GLY A 75 2.05 9.29 12.99
CA GLY A 75 0.83 8.60 12.58
C GLY A 75 1.01 7.81 11.28
N PRO A 76 -0.08 7.26 10.72
CA PRO A 76 -0.05 6.46 9.49
C PRO A 76 0.54 7.24 8.31
N PHE A 77 1.45 6.61 7.57
CA PHE A 77 2.11 7.22 6.43
C PHE A 77 2.43 6.21 5.33
N ILE A 78 2.56 6.72 4.11
CA ILE A 78 3.17 6.01 2.98
C ILE A 78 4.31 6.87 2.46
N ASN A 79 5.52 6.31 2.47
CA ASN A 79 6.67 6.87 1.79
C ASN A 79 6.75 6.28 0.37
N ILE A 80 6.89 7.13 -0.65
CA ILE A 80 7.11 6.70 -2.04
C ILE A 80 8.42 7.31 -2.52
N TYR A 81 9.45 6.48 -2.68
CA TYR A 81 10.71 6.84 -3.30
C TYR A 81 10.67 6.41 -4.77
N GLY A 82 10.89 7.35 -5.69
CA GLY A 82 10.89 7.08 -7.12
C GLY A 82 12.17 7.58 -7.80
N PHE A 83 12.74 6.73 -8.65
CA PHE A 83 13.99 6.95 -9.38
C PHE A 83 13.74 6.78 -10.88
N LYS A 84 14.01 7.83 -11.66
CA LYS A 84 13.88 7.83 -13.12
C LYS A 84 15.07 8.56 -13.77
N PRO A 85 15.99 7.87 -14.49
CA PRO A 85 16.00 6.42 -14.77
C PRO A 85 16.13 5.58 -13.49
N GLY A 86 15.82 4.29 -13.60
CA GLY A 86 15.89 3.35 -12.48
C GLY A 86 17.26 3.33 -11.81
N ASP A 87 17.24 3.34 -10.47
CA ASP A 87 18.41 3.28 -9.61
C ASP A 87 18.01 2.56 -8.31
N MET A 88 18.60 1.39 -8.10
CA MET A 88 18.34 0.55 -6.94
C MET A 88 19.26 0.84 -5.76
N SER A 89 20.27 1.72 -5.89
CA SER A 89 21.29 1.94 -4.85
C SER A 89 20.68 2.30 -3.48
N ILE A 90 19.82 3.32 -3.44
CA ILE A 90 19.15 3.77 -2.20
C ILE A 90 18.11 2.73 -1.72
N ILE A 91 17.41 2.06 -2.66
CA ILE A 91 16.42 1.05 -2.31
C ILE A 91 17.08 -0.17 -1.67
N SER A 92 18.23 -0.61 -2.20
CA SER A 92 19.03 -1.68 -1.63
C SER A 92 19.55 -1.32 -0.25
N GLU A 93 20.07 -0.10 -0.05
CA GLU A 93 20.48 0.37 1.27
C GLU A 93 19.33 0.31 2.28
N LYS A 94 18.15 0.83 1.92
CA LYS A 94 16.95 0.74 2.77
C LYS A 94 16.52 -0.70 3.05
N LEU A 95 16.64 -1.61 2.07
CA LEU A 95 16.29 -3.01 2.27
C LEU A 95 17.26 -3.72 3.23
N GLU A 96 18.56 -3.39 3.18
CA GLU A 96 19.51 -3.89 4.19
C GLU A 96 19.19 -3.32 5.57
N SER A 97 18.90 -2.02 5.69
CA SER A 97 18.46 -1.43 6.96
C SER A 97 17.20 -2.10 7.51
N LEU A 98 16.25 -2.47 6.64
CA LEU A 98 15.05 -3.20 7.05
C LEU A 98 15.38 -4.57 7.67
N ARG A 99 16.36 -5.29 7.11
CA ARG A 99 16.84 -6.57 7.64
C ARG A 99 17.61 -6.42 8.95
N GLU A 100 18.33 -5.33 9.12
CA GLU A 100 18.99 -5.01 10.38
C GLU A 100 17.96 -4.71 11.47
N ILE A 101 16.93 -3.91 11.15
CA ILE A 101 15.82 -3.58 12.07
C ILE A 101 15.01 -4.83 12.46
N SER A 102 14.91 -5.83 11.58
CA SER A 102 14.26 -7.10 11.91
C SER A 102 15.12 -8.02 12.77
N ASP A 103 16.19 -7.53 13.41
CA ASP A 103 17.18 -8.30 14.18
C ASP A 103 17.75 -9.49 13.39
N GLY A 104 17.91 -9.32 12.08
CA GLY A 104 18.37 -10.38 11.18
C GLY A 104 17.37 -11.53 10.98
N LYS A 105 16.13 -11.40 11.45
CA LYS A 105 15.05 -12.34 11.12
C LYS A 105 14.66 -12.23 9.66
N ASP A 106 14.24 -13.36 9.09
CA ASP A 106 13.79 -13.44 7.72
C ASP A 106 12.58 -12.52 7.46
N LEU A 107 12.63 -11.80 6.35
CA LEU A 107 11.50 -11.03 5.84
C LEU A 107 10.55 -11.96 5.09
N THR A 108 9.25 -11.76 5.25
CA THR A 108 8.27 -12.43 4.38
C THR A 108 8.29 -11.75 3.01
N GLU A 109 8.81 -12.45 2.00
CA GLU A 109 8.86 -12.00 0.61
C GLU A 109 7.70 -12.60 -0.21
N THR A 110 6.95 -11.74 -0.89
CA THR A 110 5.84 -12.16 -1.77
C THR A 110 5.79 -11.29 -3.02
N THR A 111 5.21 -11.81 -4.11
CA THR A 111 4.94 -11.00 -5.31
C THR A 111 3.56 -10.34 -5.21
N SER A 112 3.47 -9.09 -5.67
CA SER A 112 2.24 -8.32 -5.76
C SER A 112 2.16 -7.55 -7.07
N LYS A 113 1.04 -6.87 -7.32
CA LYS A 113 0.86 -5.99 -8.47
C LYS A 113 0.41 -4.61 -8.01
N ILE A 114 1.12 -3.58 -8.45
CA ILE A 114 0.79 -2.18 -8.19
C ILE A 114 0.74 -1.47 -9.53
N GLY A 115 -0.38 -0.81 -9.85
CA GLY A 115 -0.56 -0.11 -11.12
C GLY A 115 -0.30 -0.96 -12.37
N GLY A 116 -0.48 -2.28 -12.28
CA GLY A 116 -0.21 -3.25 -13.35
C GLY A 116 1.25 -3.70 -13.48
N LYS A 117 2.20 -3.10 -12.74
CA LYS A 117 3.60 -3.55 -12.66
C LYS A 117 3.74 -4.62 -11.58
N GLU A 118 4.68 -5.55 -11.78
CA GLU A 118 5.08 -6.51 -10.75
C GLU A 118 5.86 -5.78 -9.65
N ALA A 119 5.57 -6.12 -8.41
CA ALA A 119 6.25 -5.57 -7.25
C ALA A 119 6.62 -6.70 -6.28
N ILE A 120 7.81 -6.65 -5.71
CA ILE A 120 8.21 -7.54 -4.62
C ILE A 120 7.80 -6.87 -3.30
N LYS A 121 6.95 -7.54 -2.53
CA LYS A 121 6.50 -7.11 -1.21
C LYS A 121 7.35 -7.80 -0.14
N PHE A 122 8.00 -7.02 0.70
CA PHE A 122 8.68 -7.47 1.92
C PHE A 122 7.88 -7.03 3.14
N VAL A 123 7.72 -7.93 4.11
CA VAL A 123 7.02 -7.67 5.37
C VAL A 123 7.88 -8.17 6.52
N THR A 124 8.13 -7.32 7.51
CA THR A 124 8.80 -7.73 8.75
C THR A 124 7.88 -8.60 9.60
N GLU A 125 8.45 -9.35 10.55
CA GLU A 125 7.67 -9.73 11.72
C GLU A 125 7.14 -8.48 12.45
N GLU A 126 6.24 -8.70 13.39
CA GLU A 126 5.73 -7.64 14.23
C GLU A 126 6.83 -7.14 15.17
N LEU A 127 7.13 -5.84 15.09
CA LEU A 127 8.13 -5.12 15.85
C LEU A 127 7.44 -4.21 16.87
N GLY A 128 8.17 -3.75 17.89
CA GLY A 128 7.65 -2.84 18.91
C GLY A 128 6.82 -3.51 20.00
N GLU A 129 6.38 -2.70 20.97
CA GLU A 129 5.56 -3.13 22.11
C GLU A 129 4.35 -2.20 22.29
N GLY A 130 3.25 -2.71 22.86
CA GLY A 130 2.04 -1.91 23.11
C GLY A 130 1.44 -1.32 21.83
N ASN A 131 1.14 -0.02 21.86
CA ASN A 131 0.48 0.69 20.75
C ASN A 131 1.42 1.02 19.57
N GLU A 132 2.73 0.86 19.75
CA GLU A 132 3.74 1.05 18.70
C GLU A 132 4.03 -0.26 17.95
N LYS A 133 3.33 -1.33 18.35
CA LYS A 133 3.49 -2.64 17.75
C LYS A 133 2.99 -2.62 16.31
N GLY A 134 3.80 -3.12 15.37
CA GLY A 134 3.42 -3.09 13.95
C GLY A 134 4.41 -3.79 13.04
N ARG A 135 4.10 -3.82 11.74
CA ARG A 135 4.95 -4.41 10.70
C ARG A 135 5.38 -3.34 9.72
N ILE A 136 6.66 -3.36 9.36
CA ILE A 136 7.14 -2.53 8.26
C ILE A 136 6.94 -3.30 6.96
N VAL A 137 6.41 -2.61 5.95
CA VAL A 137 6.06 -3.18 4.67
C VAL A 137 6.70 -2.37 3.56
N PHE A 138 7.50 -3.03 2.74
CA PHE A 138 8.09 -2.47 1.52
C PHE A 138 7.45 -3.10 0.29
N TYR A 139 7.11 -2.29 -0.71
CA TYR A 139 6.83 -2.75 -2.07
C TYR A 139 7.90 -2.17 -3.00
N ILE A 140 8.63 -3.02 -3.67
CA ILE A 140 9.70 -2.65 -4.59
C ILE A 140 9.26 -2.96 -6.01
N ILE A 141 9.24 -1.94 -6.86
CA ILE A 141 9.07 -2.06 -8.31
C ILE A 141 10.40 -1.69 -8.93
N ASP A 142 10.97 -2.60 -9.71
CA ASP A 142 12.19 -2.33 -10.46
C ASP A 142 11.98 -2.80 -11.90
N ASP A 143 11.98 -1.86 -12.83
CA ASP A 143 11.89 -2.15 -14.25
C ASP A 143 12.88 -1.31 -15.06
N LYS A 144 12.89 -1.52 -16.37
CA LYS A 144 13.85 -0.87 -17.28
C LYS A 144 13.78 0.66 -17.27
N ASP A 145 12.67 1.26 -16.86
CA ASP A 145 12.42 2.69 -16.96
C ASP A 145 12.50 3.40 -15.59
N MET A 146 12.25 2.66 -14.51
CA MET A 146 12.23 3.21 -13.15
C MET A 146 12.48 2.18 -12.05
N SER A 147 12.92 2.67 -10.91
CA SER A 147 12.91 1.93 -9.64
C SER A 147 12.07 2.71 -8.63
N MET A 148 11.26 2.01 -7.84
CA MET A 148 10.37 2.61 -6.85
C MET A 148 10.25 1.76 -5.61
N LEU A 149 10.34 2.41 -4.46
CA LEU A 149 10.07 1.83 -3.15
C LEU A 149 8.85 2.53 -2.55
N ILE A 150 7.85 1.74 -2.17
CA ILE A 150 6.72 2.19 -1.35
C ILE A 150 6.89 1.56 0.03
N GLU A 151 7.02 2.40 1.04
CA GLU A 151 7.24 2.02 2.44
C GLU A 151 6.03 2.45 3.28
N THR A 152 5.55 1.57 4.14
CA THR A 152 4.44 1.83 5.08
C THR A 152 4.64 1.03 6.36
N ILE A 153 3.93 1.41 7.43
CA ILE A 153 3.86 0.65 8.68
C ILE A 153 2.39 0.20 8.92
N GLU A 154 2.18 -1.10 9.12
CA GLU A 154 0.90 -1.69 9.53
C GLU A 154 0.90 -1.84 11.07
N LEU A 155 0.27 -0.91 11.79
CA LEU A 155 0.17 -0.94 13.27
C LEU A 155 -0.87 -1.96 13.76
N ALA A 156 -0.61 -2.62 14.90
CA ALA A 156 -1.35 -3.80 15.36
C ALA A 156 -2.67 -3.50 16.09
N GLU A 157 -2.87 -2.31 16.65
CA GLU A 157 -4.10 -1.93 17.38
C GLU A 157 -4.65 -0.56 16.93
N ASP A 158 -5.98 -0.36 17.01
CA ASP A 158 -6.75 0.88 16.74
C ASP A 158 -6.54 1.61 15.39
N HIS A 159 -5.77 1.05 14.46
CA HIS A 159 -5.47 1.65 13.15
C HIS A 159 -6.06 0.91 11.95
N ASP A 160 -7.03 0.00 12.16
CA ASP A 160 -7.70 -0.76 11.09
C ASP A 160 -8.23 0.12 9.95
N ASN A 161 -8.73 1.31 10.29
CA ASN A 161 -9.23 2.26 9.30
C ASN A 161 -8.08 2.90 8.51
N SER A 162 -6.99 3.29 9.18
CA SER A 162 -5.83 3.88 8.54
C SER A 162 -5.09 2.87 7.66
N ILE A 163 -4.99 1.60 8.07
CA ILE A 163 -4.44 0.52 7.24
C ILE A 163 -5.25 0.35 5.95
N LYS A 164 -6.59 0.36 6.04
CA LYS A 164 -7.46 0.30 4.85
C LYS A 164 -7.29 1.52 3.96
N LYS A 165 -7.18 2.72 4.53
CA LYS A 165 -6.90 3.96 3.78
C LYS A 165 -5.56 3.88 3.04
N MET A 166 -4.51 3.35 3.69
CA MET A 166 -3.20 3.15 3.09
C MET A 166 -3.24 2.11 1.96
N ASP A 167 -3.84 0.95 2.19
CA ASP A 167 -3.99 -0.10 1.20
C ASP A 167 -4.79 0.39 -0.03
N ASN A 168 -5.87 1.13 0.17
CA ASN A 168 -6.62 1.76 -0.93
C ASN A 168 -5.77 2.77 -1.70
N THR A 169 -4.95 3.56 -1.00
CA THR A 169 -4.03 4.51 -1.61
C THR A 169 -3.02 3.79 -2.50
N ILE A 170 -2.33 2.77 -1.98
CA ILE A 170 -1.34 1.97 -2.72
C ILE A 170 -1.99 1.26 -3.92
N LYS A 171 -3.15 0.64 -3.74
CA LYS A 171 -3.89 -0.06 -4.82
C LYS A 171 -4.38 0.88 -5.92
N SER A 172 -4.56 2.16 -5.62
CA SER A 172 -5.00 3.16 -6.58
C SER A 172 -3.89 3.71 -7.47
N ILE A 173 -2.62 3.41 -7.16
CA ILE A 173 -1.46 3.83 -7.94
C ILE A 173 -1.57 3.33 -9.39
N LYS A 174 -1.35 4.22 -10.33
CA LYS A 174 -1.26 3.96 -11.77
C LYS A 174 -0.01 4.62 -12.34
N PHE A 175 0.61 3.94 -13.30
CA PHE A 175 1.74 4.44 -14.07
C PHE A 175 1.24 4.97 -15.42
N LYS A 176 1.84 6.06 -15.89
CA LYS A 176 1.54 6.74 -17.16
C LYS A 176 2.62 6.54 -18.20
#